data_AF-A0A353EEG5-F1
#
_entry.id   AF-A0A353EEG5-F1
#
_cell.length_a   1.000
_cell.length_b   1.000
_cell.length_c   1.000
_cell.angle_alpha   90.00
_cell.angle_beta   90.00
_cell.angle_gamma   90.00
#
_symmetry.space_group_name_H-M   'P 1'
#
loop_
_entity.id
_entity.type
_entity.pdbx_description
1 polymer ?
#
loop_
_entity_poly.entity_id
_entity_poly.type
_entity_poly.pdbx_seq_one_letter_code
_entity_poly.pdbx_strand_id
1 'polypeptide(L)' 'IPVIASGGVGNLQHLVDGVKVGGADAVLAASIFHFGEYSIAQAKSVLAENGITVRDDFNQK' A
#
# COMPACT_ATOMS: atom_id res chain seq x y z
N ILE A 1 -13.31 5.74 -14.22
CA ILE A 1 -13.70 5.89 -12.80
C ILE A 1 -12.57 5.35 -11.95
N PRO A 2 -12.29 5.90 -10.76
CA PRO A 2 -11.27 5.34 -9.87
C PRO A 2 -11.64 3.93 -9.38
N VAL A 3 -10.65 3.05 -9.26
CA VAL A 3 -10.80 1.65 -8.84
C VAL A 3 -9.88 1.35 -7.66
N ILE A 4 -10.42 0.64 -6.66
CA ILE A 4 -9.68 0.14 -5.51
C ILE A 4 -9.49 -1.37 -5.67
N ALA A 5 -8.24 -1.84 -5.73
CA ALA A 5 -7.95 -3.26 -5.61
C ALA A 5 -8.08 -3.69 -4.14
N SER A 6 -8.93 -4.69 -3.88
CA SER A 6 -9.28 -5.14 -2.52
C SER A 6 -9.30 -6.67 -2.44
N GLY A 7 -8.56 -7.24 -1.49
CA GLY A 7 -8.46 -8.68 -1.25
C GLY A 7 -7.21 -9.34 -1.83
N GLY A 8 -6.73 -10.40 -1.18
CA GLY A 8 -5.56 -11.18 -1.63
C GLY A 8 -4.18 -10.60 -1.27
N VAL A 9 -4.11 -9.53 -0.48
CA VAL A 9 -2.84 -8.94 -0.03
C VAL A 9 -2.25 -9.80 1.09
N GLY A 10 -1.08 -10.42 0.83
CA GLY A 10 -0.34 -11.24 1.80
C GLY A 10 1.04 -10.69 2.16
N ASN A 11 1.54 -9.69 1.44
CA ASN A 11 2.79 -8.98 1.73
C ASN A 11 2.73 -7.56 1.14
N LEU A 12 3.72 -6.73 1.45
CA LEU A 12 3.77 -5.33 0.98
C LEU A 12 3.97 -5.21 -0.53
N GLN A 13 4.60 -6.19 -1.19
CA GLN A 13 4.78 -6.17 -2.64
C GLN A 13 3.44 -6.26 -3.39
N HIS A 14 2.46 -6.99 -2.85
CA HIS A 14 1.11 -7.05 -3.45
C HIS A 14 0.45 -5.65 -3.53
N LEU A 15 0.80 -4.72 -2.64
CA LEU A 15 0.33 -3.32 -2.71
C LEU A 15 0.94 -2.59 -3.91
N VAL A 16 2.24 -2.80 -4.16
CA VAL A 16 2.94 -2.22 -5.31
C VAL A 16 2.39 -2.80 -6.61
N ASP A 17 2.21 -4.13 -6.65
CA ASP A 17 1.73 -4.82 -7.85
C ASP A 17 0.30 -4.42 -8.19
N GLY A 18 -0.56 -4.23 -7.18
CA GLY A 18 -1.92 -3.72 -7.37
C GLY A 18 -1.97 -2.37 -8.11
N VAL A 19 -1.00 -1.49 -7.85
CA VAL A 19 -0.89 -0.19 -8.51
C VAL A 19 -0.16 -0.30 -9.85
N LYS A 20 1.06 -0.85 -9.87
CA LYS A 20 1.93 -0.83 -11.06
C LYS A 20 1.54 -1.82 -12.14
N VAL A 21 1.13 -3.01 -11.75
CA VAL A 21 0.79 -4.10 -12.68
C VAL A 21 -0.73 -4.13 -12.89
N GLY A 22 -1.49 -4.01 -11.81
CA GLY A 22 -2.96 -4.02 -11.85
C GLY A 22 -3.58 -2.71 -12.33
N GLY A 23 -2.85 -1.59 -12.30
CA GLY A 23 -3.36 -0.29 -12.72
C GLY A 23 -4.44 0.28 -11.80
N ALA A 24 -4.51 -0.18 -10.54
CA ALA A 24 -5.48 0.34 -9.58
C ALA A 24 -5.08 1.75 -9.09
N ASP A 25 -6.07 2.63 -8.91
CA ASP A 25 -5.86 3.96 -8.36
C ASP A 25 -5.57 3.92 -6.85
N ALA A 26 -6.02 2.86 -6.16
CA ALA A 26 -5.75 2.62 -4.75
C ALA A 26 -5.78 1.11 -4.42
N VAL A 27 -5.19 0.76 -3.28
CA VAL A 27 -5.14 -0.60 -2.75
C VAL A 27 -5.68 -0.66 -1.32
N LEU A 28 -6.36 -1.75 -0.98
CA LEU A 28 -6.91 -2.02 0.35
C LEU A 28 -6.38 -3.35 0.87
N ALA A 29 -5.84 -3.33 2.09
CA ALA A 29 -5.46 -4.52 2.84
C ALA A 29 -5.99 -4.45 4.28
N ALA A 30 -6.32 -5.60 4.85
CA ALA A 30 -6.88 -5.70 6.20
C ALA A 30 -6.02 -6.57 7.12
N SER A 31 -5.98 -7.89 6.89
CA SER A 31 -5.35 -8.85 7.81
C SER A 31 -3.89 -8.53 8.15
N ILE A 32 -3.10 -8.14 7.15
CA ILE A 32 -1.68 -7.79 7.33
C ILE A 32 -1.45 -6.59 8.25
N PHE A 33 -2.47 -5.72 8.43
CA PHE A 33 -2.43 -4.58 9.33
C PHE A 33 -3.13 -4.88 10.67
N HIS A 34 -4.27 -5.57 10.65
CA HIS A 34 -5.01 -5.93 11.86
C HIS A 34 -4.22 -6.84 12.82
N PHE A 35 -3.37 -7.71 12.27
CA PHE A 35 -2.52 -8.59 13.07
C PHE A 35 -1.12 -8.04 13.32
N GLY A 36 -0.82 -6.82 12.88
CA GLY A 36 0.46 -6.16 13.11
C GLY A 36 1.64 -6.80 12.38
N GLU A 37 1.40 -7.62 11.35
CA GLU A 37 2.47 -8.19 10.50
C GLU A 37 3.26 -7.07 9.81
N TYR A 38 2.56 -6.02 9.37
CA TYR A 38 3.14 -4.79 8.88
C TYR A 38 2.42 -3.57 9.43
N SER A 39 3.12 -2.44 9.47
CA SER A 39 2.56 -1.14 9.81
C SER A 39 2.22 -0.34 8.55
N ILE A 40 1.35 0.67 8.71
CA ILE A 40 1.06 1.65 7.65
C ILE A 40 2.33 2.38 7.20
N ALA A 41 3.26 2.66 8.12
CA ALA A 41 4.53 3.31 7.79
C ALA A 41 5.39 2.44 6.86
N GLN A 42 5.51 1.14 7.14
CA GLN A 42 6.22 0.20 6.25
C GLN A 42 5.56 0.10 4.88
N ALA A 43 4.23 0.03 4.82
CA ALA A 43 3.50 0.03 3.55
C ALA A 43 3.77 1.28 2.72
N LYS A 44 3.76 2.47 3.34
CA LYS A 44 4.10 3.72 2.68
C LYS A 44 5.54 3.76 2.19
N SER A 45 6.50 3.28 2.99
CA SER A 45 7.92 3.22 2.60
C SER A 45 8.09 2.37 1.34
N VAL A 46 7.52 1.15 1.32
CA VAL A 46 7.62 0.26 0.16
C VAL A 46 6.99 0.85 -1.09
N LEU A 47 5.83 1.50 -0.96
CA LEU A 47 5.20 2.21 -2.09
C LEU A 47 6.07 3.34 -2.60
N ALA A 48 6.61 4.18 -1.71
CA ALA A 48 7.48 5.32 -2.04
C ALA A 48 8.80 4.87 -2.68
N GLU A 49 9.46 3.85 -2.13
CA GLU A 49 10.68 3.23 -2.68
C GLU A 49 10.45 2.67 -4.08
N ASN A 50 9.21 2.25 -4.38
CA ASN A 50 8.79 1.84 -5.70
C ASN A 50 8.30 3.01 -6.57
N GLY A 51 8.47 4.26 -6.18
CA GLY A 51 8.07 5.43 -6.97
C GLY A 51 6.57 5.65 -7.06
N ILE A 52 5.77 5.04 -6.18
CA ILE A 52 4.35 5.34 -6.03
C ILE A 52 4.24 6.50 -5.04
N THR A 53 3.64 7.61 -5.49
CA THR A 53 3.44 8.77 -4.61
C THR A 53 2.45 8.42 -3.52
N VAL A 54 2.88 8.55 -2.27
CA VAL A 54 2.03 8.36 -1.09
C VAL A 54 1.93 9.67 -0.32
N ARG A 55 0.88 9.80 0.49
CA ARG A 55 0.72 10.98 1.33
C ARG A 55 1.76 10.98 2.45
N ASP A 56 2.59 12.03 2.47
CA ASP A 56 3.50 12.34 3.57
C ASP A 56 2.72 12.58 4.86
N ASP A 57 3.27 12.11 5.98
CA ASP A 57 2.73 12.44 7.30
C ASP A 57 3.42 13.71 7.81
N PHE A 58 2.63 14.72 8.16
CA PHE A 58 3.09 16.06 8.59
C PHE A 58 4.08 16.08 9.78
N ASN A 59 4.25 14.97 10.49
CA ASN A 59 5.06 14.85 11.71
C ASN A 59 6.32 13.98 11.56
N GLN A 60 6.85 13.78 10.35
CA GLN A 60 8.17 13.14 10.16
C GLN A 60 9.34 14.11 10.35
N LYS A 61 9.28 14.95 11.40
CA LYS A 61 10.42 15.73 11.90
C LYS A 61 10.89 15.17 13.23
#